data_AF-A0A1E7KGF1-F1
#
_entry.id   AF-A0A1E7KGF1-F1
#
_cell.length_a   1.000
_cell.length_b   1.000
_cell.length_c   1.000
_cell.angle_alpha   90.00
_cell.angle_beta   90.00
_cell.angle_gamma   90.00
#
_symmetry.space_group_name_H-M   'P 1'
#
loop_
_entity.id
_entity.type
_entity.pdbx_description
1 polymer ?
#
loop_
_entity_poly.entity_id
_entity_poly.type
_entity_poly.pdbx_seq_one_letter_code
_entity_poly.pdbx_strand_id
1 'polypeptide(L)' 'MTCDRLVCANCSGPVREGRCSVCRAYRARLQESGPLATLSPATLLGLLVALAALVMLTQSVVTA' A
#
# COMPACT_ATOMS: atom_id res chain seq x y z
N MET A 1 1.80 26.69 -13.85
CA MET A 1 1.63 25.23 -13.90
C MET A 1 2.19 24.75 -15.22
N THR A 2 3.42 24.25 -15.22
CA THR A 2 4.04 23.64 -16.41
C THR A 2 3.22 22.43 -16.78
N CYS A 3 2.78 22.35 -18.04
CA CYS A 3 2.22 21.12 -18.61
C CYS A 3 3.34 20.09 -18.62
N ASP A 4 3.50 19.40 -17.50
CA ASP A 4 4.46 18.34 -17.33
C ASP A 4 4.12 17.30 -18.39
N ARG A 5 5.00 17.15 -19.38
CA ARG A 5 4.83 16.19 -20.47
C ARG A 5 5.18 14.82 -19.89
N LEU A 6 4.36 14.37 -18.95
CA LEU A 6 4.55 13.12 -18.23
C LEU A 6 4.64 12.01 -19.28
N VAL A 7 5.71 11.24 -19.21
CA VAL A 7 5.91 10.04 -20.03
C VAL A 7 5.88 8.82 -19.15
N CYS A 8 5.28 7.75 -19.64
CA CYS A 8 5.32 6.49 -18.93
C CYS A 8 6.72 5.86 -19.05
N ALA A 9 7.37 5.49 -17.95
CA ALA A 9 8.69 4.86 -17.95
C ALA A 9 8.76 3.50 -18.67
N ASN A 10 7.63 2.85 -18.94
CA ASN A 10 7.59 1.54 -19.58
C ASN A 10 7.39 1.62 -21.11
N CYS A 11 6.54 2.52 -21.58
CA CYS A 11 6.20 2.63 -23.01
C CYS A 11 6.63 3.96 -23.66
N SER A 12 7.22 4.87 -22.89
CA SER A 12 7.70 6.19 -23.32
C SER A 12 6.64 7.10 -23.98
N GLY A 13 5.37 6.70 -23.95
CA GLY A 13 4.25 7.48 -24.48
C GLY A 13 3.77 8.57 -23.53
N PRO A 14 3.11 9.63 -24.05
CA PRO A 14 2.59 10.73 -23.24
C PRO A 14 1.41 10.27 -22.35
N VAL A 15 1.37 10.75 -21.11
CA VAL A 15 0.29 10.48 -20.14
C VAL A 15 -0.25 11.78 -19.53
N ARG A 16 -1.51 11.77 -19.09
CA ARG A 16 -2.16 12.93 -18.46
C ARG A 16 -1.89 13.01 -16.95
N GLU A 17 -1.92 11.89 -16.24
CA GLU A 17 -1.54 11.79 -14.83
C GLU A 17 -0.74 10.51 -14.55
N GLY A 18 0.56 10.65 -14.29
CA GLY A 18 1.45 9.66 -13.65
C GLY A 18 1.78 8.38 -14.42
N ARG A 19 0.79 7.62 -14.92
CA ARG A 19 0.96 6.28 -15.53
C ARG A 19 0.02 6.08 -16.71
N CYS A 20 0.43 5.26 -17.69
CA CYS A 20 -0.44 4.88 -18.79
C CYS A 20 -1.55 3.90 -18.33
N SER A 21 -2.58 3.72 -19.16
CA SER A 21 -3.71 2.81 -18.88
C SER A 21 -3.25 1.38 -18.57
N VAL A 22 -2.24 0.88 -19.29
CA VAL A 22 -1.67 -0.46 -19.11
C VAL A 22 -1.00 -0.61 -17.75
N CYS A 23 -0.12 0.32 -17.38
CA CYS A 23 0.55 0.29 -16.07
C CYS A 23 -0.44 0.47 -14.91
N ARG A 24 -1.54 1.19 -15.10
CA ARG A 24 -2.63 1.29 -14.12
C ARG A 24 -3.38 -0.04 -13.98
N ALA A 25 -3.76 -0.65 -15.11
CA ALA A 25 -4.45 -1.94 -15.12
C ALA A 25 -3.61 -3.03 -14.46
N TYR A 26 -2.30 -3.07 -14.73
CA TYR A 26 -1.39 -4.01 -14.09
C TYR A 26 -1.34 -3.81 -12.57
N ARG A 27 -1.22 -2.55 -12.11
CA ARG A 27 -1.25 -2.24 -10.68
C ARG A 27 -2.56 -2.61 -10.00
N ALA A 28 -3.69 -2.35 -10.65
CA ALA A 28 -4.99 -2.75 -10.12
C ALA A 28 -5.03 -4.27 -9.89
N ARG A 29 -4.60 -5.08 -10.86
CA ARG A 29 -4.53 -6.54 -10.69
C ARG A 29 -3.61 -6.97 -9.55
N LEU A 30 -2.48 -6.29 -9.34
CA LEU A 30 -1.60 -6.58 -8.20
C LEU A 30 -2.26 -6.25 -6.85
N GLN A 31 -3.06 -5.19 -6.78
CA GLN A 31 -3.80 -4.84 -5.56
C GLN A 31 -4.89 -5.87 -5.26
N GLU A 32 -5.58 -6.38 -6.28
CA GLU A 32 -6.60 -7.43 -6.13
C GLU A 32 -5.98 -8.79 -5.74
N SER A 33 -4.79 -9.11 -6.25
CA SER A 33 -4.13 -10.41 -6.00
C SER A 33 -3.17 -10.42 -4.81
N GLY A 34 -3.06 -9.32 -4.06
CA GLY A 34 -2.15 -9.25 -2.92
C GLY A 34 -2.60 -10.15 -1.76
N PRO A 35 -1.69 -10.72 -0.96
CA PRO A 35 -2.06 -11.50 0.23
C PRO A 35 -2.80 -10.66 1.28
N LEU A 36 -2.70 -9.33 1.18
CA LEU A 36 -3.37 -8.35 2.02
C LEU A 36 -4.62 -7.75 1.34
N ALA A 37 -5.01 -8.21 0.15
CA ALA A 37 -6.14 -7.65 -0.60
C ALA A 37 -7.49 -7.84 0.11
N THR A 38 -7.63 -8.91 0.90
CA THR A 38 -8.82 -9.21 1.68
C THR A 38 -8.82 -8.60 3.08
N LEU A 39 -7.75 -7.89 3.47
CA LEU A 39 -7.70 -7.27 4.80
C LEU A 39 -8.64 -6.07 4.85
N SER A 40 -9.68 -6.19 5.67
CA SER A 40 -10.52 -5.05 6.02
C SER A 40 -9.75 -4.04 6.89
N PRO A 41 -10.13 -2.75 6.84
CA PRO A 41 -9.56 -1.74 7.74
C PRO A 41 -9.68 -2.11 9.22
N ALA A 42 -10.80 -2.75 9.60
CA ALA A 42 -11.04 -3.19 10.97
C ALA A 42 -10.09 -4.32 11.40
N THR A 43 -9.85 -5.31 10.54
CA THR A 43 -8.88 -6.39 10.83
C THR A 43 -7.46 -5.87 10.94
N LEU A 44 -7.08 -4.90 10.10
CA LEU A 44 -5.77 -4.25 10.18
C LEU A 44 -5.61 -3.52 11.52
N LEU A 45 -6.64 -2.75 11.94
CA LEU A 45 -6.62 -2.04 13.21
C LEU A 45 -6.54 -3.00 14.40
N GLY A 46 -7.34 -4.07 14.39
CA GLY A 46 -7.30 -5.09 15.43
C GLY A 46 -5.93 -5.76 15.56
N LEU A 47 -5.28 -6.06 14.42
CA LEU A 47 -3.93 -6.61 14.40
C LEU A 47 -2.89 -5.64 14.99
N LEU A 48 -2.97 -4.35 14.64
CA LEU A 48 -2.09 -3.33 15.19
C LEU A 48 -2.25 -3.18 16.71
N VAL A 49 -3.48 -3.19 17.21
CA VAL A 49 -3.76 -3.13 18.66
C VAL A 49 -3.23 -4.38 19.37
N ALA A 50 -3.43 -5.57 18.80
CA ALA A 50 -2.91 -6.82 19.36
C ALA A 50 -1.37 -6.82 19.44
N LEU A 51 -0.69 -6.35 18.38
CA LEU A 51 0.77 -6.21 18.37
C LEU A 51 1.24 -5.20 19.42
N ALA A 52 0.57 -4.05 19.54
CA ALA A 52 0.91 -3.05 20.55
C ALA A 52 0.73 -3.59 21.99
N ALA A 53 -0.36 -4.32 22.25
CA ALA A 53 -0.59 -4.96 23.53
C ALA A 53 0.51 -5.97 23.86
N LEU A 54 0.94 -6.78 22.88
CA LEU A 54 2.02 -7.76 23.06
C LEU A 54 3.35 -7.06 23.44
N VAL A 55 3.68 -5.96 22.77
CA VAL A 55 4.86 -5.14 23.08
C VAL A 55 4.77 -4.53 24.48
N MET A 56 3.61 -4.02 24.88
CA MET A 56 3.40 -3.49 26.23
C MET A 56 3.55 -4.58 27.30
N LEU A 57 3.00 -5.76 27.05
CA LEU A 57 3.13 -6.92 27.92
C LEU A 57 4.61 -7.32 28.09
N THR A 58 5.36 -7.47 27.00
CA THR A 58 6.79 -7.83 27.11
C THR A 58 7.60 -6.77 27.83
N GLN A 59 7.32 -5.48 27.61
CA GLN A 59 7.97 -4.40 28.34
C GLN A 59 7.67 -4.48 29.84
N SER A 60 6.41 -4.68 30.22
CA SER A 60 6.00 -4.77 31.62
C SER A 60 6.67 -5.92 32.38
N VAL A 61 6.91 -7.05 31.71
CA VAL A 61 7.59 -8.23 32.30
C VAL A 61 9.10 -8.03 32.39
N VAL A 62 9.72 -7.28 31.48
CA VAL A 62 11.16 -6.99 31.50
C VAL A 62 11.52 -5.96 32.57
N THR A 63 10.59 -5.08 32.93
CA THR A 63 10.79 -4.03 33.95
C THR A 63 10.43 -4.44 35.37
N ALA A 64 9.83 -5.62 35.56
CA ALA A 64 9.48 -6.18 36.87
C ALA A 64 10.57 -7.12 37.38
#